data_AF-A0A3N5GEL1-F1
#
_entry.id   AF-A0A3N5GEL1-F1
#
_cell.length_a   1.000
_cell.length_b   1.000
_cell.length_c   1.000
_cell.angle_alpha   90.00
_cell.angle_beta   90.00
_cell.angle_gamma   90.00
#
_symmetry.space_group_name_H-M   'P 1'
#
loop_
_entity.id
_entity.type
_entity.pdbx_description
1 polymer ?
#
loop_
_entity_poly.entity_id
_entity_poly.type
_entity_poly.pdbx_seq_one_letter_code
_entity_poly.pdbx_strand_id
1 'polypeptide(L)'
;MQTAIPCLFMRGGTSRGPFFDEADLPADVATRDRVLLAVMGSPDRSQIDGLGGAHPLTSKVGIVRRSKVAGVDLDFLFAQLQPDKDTVDTTPNCGNML
;
A
#
# COMPACT_ATOMS: atom_id res chain seq x y z
N MET A 1 21.66 -5.16 -1.50
CA MET A 1 21.49 -3.70 -1.68
C MET A 1 20.00 -3.42 -1.69
N GLN A 2 19.54 -2.35 -1.04
CA GLN A 2 18.12 -1.97 -1.05
C GLN A 2 17.77 -1.24 -2.35
N THR A 3 16.51 -1.38 -2.80
CA THR A 3 15.97 -0.65 -3.95
C THR A 3 15.07 0.48 -3.45
N ALA A 4 15.37 1.71 -3.83
CA ALA A 4 14.52 2.84 -3.50
C ALA A 4 13.26 2.84 -4.39
N ILE A 5 12.09 3.00 -3.78
CA ILE A 5 10.80 3.16 -4.46
C ILE A 5 10.18 4.46 -3.94
N PRO A 6 9.89 5.45 -4.80
CA PRO A 6 9.22 6.68 -4.38
C PRO A 6 7.86 6.38 -3.72
N CYS A 7 7.58 7.05 -2.60
CA CYS A 7 6.26 7.02 -1.98
C CYS A 7 5.99 8.29 -1.18
N LEU A 8 4.72 8.57 -0.94
CA LEU A 8 4.27 9.58 0.01
C LEU A 8 3.70 8.86 1.24
N PHE A 9 4.24 9.14 2.43
CA PHE A 9 3.69 8.60 3.67
C PHE A 9 2.71 9.60 4.28
N MET A 10 1.42 9.26 4.29
CA MET A 10 0.36 10.22 4.57
C MET A 10 -0.63 9.69 5.60
N ARG A 11 -1.23 10.60 6.36
CA ARG A 11 -2.45 10.35 7.13
C ARG A 11 -3.65 10.75 6.27
N GLY A 12 -4.57 9.82 6.05
CA GLY A 12 -5.88 10.08 5.45
C GLY A 12 -6.97 9.73 6.46
N GLY A 13 -7.89 10.66 6.75
CA GLY A 13 -8.89 10.47 7.81
C GLY A 13 -8.27 9.96 9.12
N THR A 14 -8.77 8.84 9.65
CA THR A 14 -8.20 8.18 10.85
C THR A 14 -7.23 7.03 10.54
N SER A 15 -6.74 6.95 9.29
CA SER A 15 -5.79 5.94 8.80
C SER A 15 -4.45 6.57 8.42
N ARG A 16 -3.40 5.75 8.30
CA ARG A 16 -2.08 6.18 7.82
C ARG A 16 -1.41 5.08 7.00
N GLY A 17 -0.69 5.46 5.95
CA GLY A 17 0.05 4.51 5.11
C GLY A 17 0.80 5.19 3.97
N PRO A 18 1.68 4.45 3.26
CA PRO A 18 2.31 4.94 2.05
C PRO A 18 1.35 4.94 0.86
N PHE A 19 1.55 5.90 -0.02
CA PHE A 19 0.92 6.06 -1.32
C PHE A 19 1.98 5.97 -2.41
N PHE A 20 1.73 5.14 -3.43
CA PHE A 20 2.63 4.89 -4.54
C PHE A 20 1.97 5.29 -5.87
N ASP A 21 2.78 5.77 -6.82
CA ASP A 21 2.40 5.73 -8.23
C ASP A 21 2.48 4.27 -8.72
N GLU A 22 1.47 3.77 -9.44
CA GLU A 22 1.47 2.44 -10.05
C GLU A 22 2.72 2.23 -10.91
N ALA A 23 3.19 3.28 -11.59
CA ALA A 23 4.36 3.21 -12.48
C ALA A 23 5.69 2.93 -11.76
N ASP A 24 5.76 3.22 -10.46
CA ASP A 24 6.95 2.98 -9.62
C ASP A 24 6.96 1.56 -9.01
N LEU A 25 5.86 0.81 -9.15
CA LEU A 25 5.72 -0.55 -8.64
C LEU A 25 5.89 -1.59 -9.76
N PRO A 26 6.26 -2.85 -9.40
CA PRO A 26 6.23 -3.95 -10.36
C PRO A 26 4.84 -4.15 -10.97
N ALA A 27 4.78 -4.34 -12.28
CA ALA A 27 3.53 -4.63 -12.99
C ALA A 27 2.98 -6.04 -12.70
N ASP A 28 3.86 -7.00 -12.38
CA ASP A 28 3.48 -8.34 -11.95
C ASP A 28 2.89 -8.30 -10.53
N VAL A 29 1.64 -8.73 -10.37
CA VAL A 29 0.88 -8.66 -9.11
C VAL A 29 1.58 -9.40 -7.98
N ALA A 30 2.09 -10.61 -8.23
CA ALA A 30 2.75 -11.40 -7.20
C ALA A 30 4.04 -10.72 -6.72
N THR A 31 4.78 -10.07 -7.62
CA THR A 31 5.99 -9.32 -7.27
C THR A 31 5.65 -8.01 -6.57
N ARG A 32 4.62 -7.28 -7.02
CA ARG A 32 4.10 -6.10 -6.33
C ARG A 32 3.72 -6.43 -4.90
N ASP A 33 2.96 -7.50 -4.68
CA ASP A 33 2.48 -7.86 -3.35
C ASP A 33 3.64 -8.21 -2.40
N ARG A 34 4.67 -8.91 -2.90
CA ARG A 34 5.92 -9.12 -2.14
C ARG A 34 6.65 -7.82 -1.80
N VAL A 35 6.66 -6.85 -2.73
CA VAL A 35 7.21 -5.52 -2.45
C VAL A 35 6.40 -4.81 -1.38
N LEU A 36 5.07 -4.84 -1.44
CA LEU A 36 4.22 -4.18 -0.44
C LEU A 36 4.36 -4.82 0.95
N LEU A 37 4.47 -6.14 1.01
CA LEU A 37 4.76 -6.87 2.25
C LEU A 37 6.10 -6.41 2.85
N ALA A 38 7.16 -6.34 2.04
CA ALA A 38 8.46 -5.85 2.48
C ALA A 38 8.42 -4.38 2.94
N VAL A 39 7.75 -3.50 2.17
CA VAL A 39 7.56 -2.08 2.53
C VAL A 39 6.88 -1.92 3.89
N MET A 40 5.86 -2.73 4.16
CA MET A 40 5.09 -2.65 5.39
C MET A 40 5.73 -3.42 6.55
N GLY A 41 6.77 -4.22 6.30
CA GLY A 41 7.39 -5.06 7.31
C GLY A 41 6.52 -6.25 7.70
N SER A 42 5.79 -6.84 6.75
CA SER A 42 4.92 -8.00 6.96
C SER A 42 5.47 -9.24 6.24
N PRO A 43 5.33 -10.46 6.80
CA PRO A 43 4.72 -10.77 8.09
C PRO A 43 5.66 -10.52 9.29
N ASP A 44 5.25 -9.62 10.18
CA ASP A 44 5.80 -9.41 11.51
C ASP A 44 4.74 -8.64 12.34
N ARG A 45 4.40 -9.17 13.52
CA ARG A 45 3.45 -8.52 14.44
C ARG A 45 3.89 -7.12 14.86
N SER A 46 5.20 -6.85 14.86
CA SER A 46 5.73 -5.53 15.21
C SER A 46 5.90 -4.60 14.02
N GLN A 47 5.93 -5.13 12.79
CA GLN A 47 6.26 -4.41 11.56
C GLN A 47 7.52 -3.53 11.70
N ILE A 48 8.48 -3.95 12.53
CA ILE A 48 9.59 -3.09 12.96
C ILE A 48 10.59 -2.79 11.83
N ASP A 49 10.65 -3.66 10.83
CA ASP A 49 11.50 -3.53 9.65
C ASP A 49 10.74 -2.96 8.43
N GLY A 50 9.72 -2.14 8.68
CA GLY A 50 8.92 -1.50 7.63
C GLY A 50 8.18 -0.25 8.07
N LEU A 51 7.30 0.26 7.20
CA LEU A 51 6.49 1.46 7.43
C LEU A 51 5.18 1.18 8.20
N GLY A 52 4.85 -0.10 8.40
CA GLY A 52 3.66 -0.52 9.11
C GLY A 52 3.71 -0.12 10.58
N GLY A 53 2.54 0.21 11.15
CA GLY A 53 2.42 0.61 12.55
C GLY A 53 1.86 -0.47 13.47
N ALA A 54 1.98 -1.75 13.11
CA ALA A 54 1.49 -2.90 13.88
C ALA A 54 -0.01 -2.86 14.24
N HIS A 55 -0.81 -2.10 13.48
CA HIS A 55 -2.24 -1.92 13.73
C HIS A 55 -3.00 -1.81 12.40
N PRO A 56 -4.24 -2.34 12.28
CA PRO A 56 -4.98 -2.30 11.02
C PRO A 56 -5.18 -0.91 10.41
N LEU A 57 -5.21 0.15 11.25
CA LEU A 57 -5.32 1.55 10.83
C LEU A 57 -4.02 2.14 10.25
N THR A 58 -2.88 1.50 10.51
CA THR A 58 -1.53 1.94 10.12
C THR A 58 -0.78 0.90 9.28
N SER A 59 -1.50 -0.14 8.81
CA SER A 59 -1.00 -1.19 7.91
C SER A 59 -1.80 -1.19 6.62
N LYS A 60 -1.69 -0.09 5.86
CA LYS A 60 -2.52 0.22 4.69
C LYS A 60 -1.65 0.80 3.59
N VAL A 61 -1.97 0.51 2.34
CA VAL A 61 -1.28 1.08 1.17
C VAL A 61 -2.31 1.65 0.19
N GLY A 62 -2.01 2.83 -0.35
CA GLY A 62 -2.71 3.38 -1.52
C GLY A 62 -1.84 3.28 -2.77
N ILE A 63 -2.42 2.92 -3.90
CA ILE A 63 -1.76 2.93 -5.20
C ILE A 63 -2.60 3.76 -6.15
N VAL A 64 -1.98 4.73 -6.80
CA VAL A 64 -2.66 5.68 -7.70
C VAL A 64 -2.05 5.64 -9.09
N ARG A 65 -2.87 5.96 -10.08
CA ARG A 65 -2.43 6.24 -11.45
C ARG A 65 -3.42 7.17 -12.13
N ARG A 66 -3.00 7.81 -13.23
CA ARG A 66 -3.95 8.49 -14.11
C ARG A 66 -4.96 7.49 -14.67
N SER A 67 -6.25 7.81 -14.57
CA SER A 67 -7.29 6.94 -15.10
C SER A 67 -7.26 6.91 -16.63
N LYS A 68 -7.70 5.79 -17.19
CA LYS A 68 -7.98 5.65 -18.62
C LYS A 68 -9.47 5.86 -18.94
N VAL A 69 -10.30 6.08 -17.92
CA VAL A 69 -11.74 6.27 -18.06
C VAL A 69 -12.04 7.75 -18.32
N ALA A 70 -12.80 8.05 -19.37
CA ALA A 70 -13.16 9.42 -19.71
C ALA A 70 -13.95 10.09 -18.57
N GLY A 71 -13.49 11.28 -18.15
CA GLY A 71 -14.09 12.02 -17.04
C GLY A 71 -13.67 11.57 -15.64
N VAL A 72 -12.74 10.61 -15.53
CA VAL A 72 -12.11 10.21 -14.27
C VAL A 72 -10.64 10.63 -14.33
N ASP A 73 -10.17 11.35 -13.33
CA ASP A 73 -8.77 11.83 -13.31
C ASP A 73 -7.80 10.76 -12.82
N LEU A 74 -8.22 9.93 -11.86
CA LEU A 74 -7.36 8.99 -11.15
C LEU A 74 -8.06 7.65 -10.90
N ASP A 75 -7.32 6.56 -11.09
CA ASP A 75 -7.67 5.26 -10.53
C ASP A 75 -6.96 5.09 -9.19
N PHE A 76 -7.67 4.59 -8.19
CA PHE A 76 -7.14 4.29 -6.87
C PHE A 76 -7.36 2.83 -6.53
N LEU A 77 -6.29 2.16 -6.09
CA LEU A 77 -6.33 0.80 -5.56
C LEU A 77 -5.89 0.81 -4.10
N PHE A 78 -6.76 0.30 -3.24
CA PHE A 78 -6.46 0.09 -1.82
C PHE A 78 -5.87 -1.31 -1.61
N ALA A 79 -4.83 -1.39 -0.76
CA ALA A 79 -4.26 -2.64 -0.29
C ALA A 79 -4.25 -2.68 1.24
N GLN A 80 -4.93 -3.65 1.82
CA GLN A 80 -4.86 -3.97 3.25
C GLN A 80 -3.83 -5.08 3.48
N LEU A 81 -2.89 -4.82 4.38
CA LEU A 81 -1.93 -5.82 4.85
C LEU A 81 -2.18 -6.05 6.34
N GLN A 82 -2.09 -7.29 6.79
CA GLN A 82 -2.15 -7.61 8.22
C GLN A 82 -0.73 -7.80 8.75
N PRO A 83 -0.39 -7.29 9.94
CA PRO A 83 0.95 -7.42 10.50
C PRO A 83 1.46 -8.88 10.49
N ASP A 84 0.61 -9.84 10.87
CA ASP A 84 0.98 -11.24 11.02
C ASP A 84 0.67 -12.13 9.79
N LYS A 85 0.37 -11.54 8.63
CA LYS A 85 0.07 -12.29 7.40
C LYS A 85 0.98 -11.89 6.24
N ASP A 86 1.21 -12.85 5.35
CA ASP A 86 1.96 -12.73 4.11
C ASP A 86 1.06 -12.48 2.89
N THR A 87 -0.12 -11.91 3.11
CA THR A 87 -1.14 -11.67 2.08
C THR A 87 -1.45 -10.18 1.95
N VAL A 88 -1.63 -9.72 0.72
CA VAL A 88 -2.16 -8.39 0.39
C VAL A 88 -3.61 -8.54 -0.06
N ASP A 89 -4.54 -7.87 0.62
CA ASP A 89 -5.95 -7.86 0.25
C ASP A 89 -6.31 -6.56 -0.48
N THR A 90 -6.63 -6.67 -1.76
CA THR A 90 -7.06 -5.56 -2.62
C THR A 90 -8.54 -5.59 -2.97
N THR A 91 -9.33 -6.44 -2.29
CA THR A 91 -10.77 -6.54 -2.52
C THR A 91 -11.59 -5.41 -1.87
N PRO A 92 -11.25 -4.89 -0.67
CA PRO A 92 -12.01 -3.80 -0.08
C PRO A 92 -11.57 -2.43 -0.61
N ASN A 93 -12.38 -1.41 -0.33
CA ASN A 93 -11.97 -0.01 -0.40
C ASN A 93 -11.84 0.57 1.02
N CYS A 94 -11.16 1.71 1.18
CA CYS A 94 -11.02 2.39 2.46
C CYS A 94 -11.25 3.90 2.28
N GLY A 95 -12.41 4.41 2.69
CA GLY A 95 -12.76 5.83 2.53
C GLY A 95 -11.84 6.82 3.24
N ASN A 96 -11.11 6.37 4.27
CA ASN A 96 -10.09 7.20 4.93
C ASN A 96 -8.84 7.40 4.06
N MET A 97 -8.53 6.47 3.16
CA MET A 97 -7.33 6.51 2.31
C MET A 97 -7.60 7.13 0.93
N LEU A 98 -8.83 7.57 0.66
CA LEU A 98 -9.22 8.27 -0.56
C LEU A 98 -8.88 9.75 -0.50
#